data_AF-A0A8J5ZE76-F1
#
_entry.id   AF-A0A8J5ZE76-F1
#
_cell.length_a   1.000
_cell.length_b   1.000
_cell.length_c   1.000
_cell.angle_alpha   90.00
_cell.angle_beta   90.00
_cell.angle_gamma   90.00
#
_symmetry.space_group_name_H-M   'P 1'
#
loop_
_entity.id
_entity.type
_entity.pdbx_description
1 polymer ?
#
loop_
_entity_poly.entity_id
_entity_poly.type
_entity_poly.pdbx_seq_one_letter_code
_entity_poly.pdbx_strand_id
1 'polypeptide(L)'
;MERLPSDICLKIFCFLDHQNLASALQVCRKWKVLGSDNTLWCNLFRERWGVDEAAFFAPQPLESTSWKHVYETQDRCDRVGLGLKIIKEGGDYFLVHQGKIQRYLGSRIKRKRVKECESSTTSNHVEEPCRGILDKILFFLGDLEAASADAKRGRLL
;
A
#
# COMPACT_ATOMS: atom_id res chain seq x y z
N MET A 1 19.03 -12.28 -14.32
CA MET A 1 17.74 -13.03 -14.44
C MET A 1 17.09 -12.97 -15.83
N GLU A 2 17.56 -12.16 -16.77
CA GLU A 2 16.91 -12.08 -18.10
C GLU A 2 17.02 -13.38 -18.90
N ARG A 3 18.17 -14.07 -18.78
CA ARG A 3 18.47 -15.34 -19.46
C ARG A 3 17.97 -16.59 -18.71
N LEU A 4 17.42 -16.43 -17.51
CA LEU A 4 16.89 -17.55 -16.74
C LEU A 4 15.47 -17.89 -17.23
N PRO A 5 15.15 -19.20 -17.38
CA PRO A 5 13.78 -19.65 -17.63
C PRO A 5 12.83 -19.18 -16.53
N SER A 6 11.59 -18.87 -16.89
CA SER A 6 10.57 -18.37 -15.97
C SER A 6 10.35 -19.28 -14.76
N ASP A 7 10.38 -20.60 -14.98
CA ASP A 7 10.17 -21.59 -13.91
C ASP A 7 11.25 -21.55 -12.84
N ILE A 8 12.50 -21.26 -13.24
CA ILE A 8 13.61 -21.12 -12.29
C ILE A 8 13.46 -19.83 -11.50
N CYS A 9 13.07 -18.73 -12.16
CA CYS A 9 12.77 -17.48 -11.46
C CYS A 9 11.64 -17.64 -10.46
N LEU A 10 10.56 -18.35 -10.82
CA LEU A 10 9.44 -18.63 -9.90
C LEU A 10 9.90 -19.47 -8.71
N LYS A 11 10.70 -20.52 -8.93
CA LYS A 11 11.28 -21.31 -7.83
C LYS A 11 12.14 -20.47 -6.90
N ILE A 12 12.95 -19.55 -7.42
CA ILE A 12 13.74 -18.62 -6.61
C ILE A 12 12.80 -17.74 -5.77
N PHE A 13 11.74 -17.20 -6.37
CA PHE A 13 10.79 -16.35 -5.66
C PHE A 13 10.03 -17.10 -4.56
N CYS A 14 9.80 -18.42 -4.67
CA CYS A 14 9.19 -19.21 -3.60
C CYS A 14 10.02 -19.23 -2.30
N PHE A 15 11.31 -18.88 -2.35
CA PHE A 15 12.18 -18.79 -1.17
C PHE A 15 12.25 -17.38 -0.57
N LEU A 16 11.57 -16.40 -1.17
CA LEU A 16 11.56 -15.02 -0.68
C LEU A 16 10.38 -14.81 0.28
N ASP A 17 10.62 -14.05 1.34
CA ASP A 17 9.53 -13.51 2.16
C ASP A 17 8.77 -12.39 1.42
N HIS A 18 7.63 -11.98 1.99
CA HIS A 18 6.79 -10.94 1.39
C HIS A 18 7.49 -9.60 1.20
N GLN A 19 8.45 -9.22 2.05
CA GLN A 19 9.17 -7.95 1.95
C GLN A 19 10.16 -7.96 0.79
N ASN A 20 10.96 -9.03 0.69
CA ASN A 20 11.92 -9.20 -0.39
C ASN A 20 11.20 -9.41 -1.72
N LEU A 21 10.07 -10.12 -1.71
CA LEU A 21 9.22 -10.25 -2.89
C LEU A 21 8.68 -8.87 -3.31
N ALA A 22 8.13 -8.06 -2.39
CA ALA A 22 7.64 -6.71 -2.72
C ALA A 22 8.72 -5.82 -3.36
N SER A 23 9.97 -5.92 -2.89
CA SER A 23 11.13 -5.27 -3.50
C SER A 23 11.44 -5.85 -4.90
N ALA A 24 11.41 -7.18 -5.05
CA ALA A 24 11.64 -7.87 -6.32
C ALA A 24 10.66 -7.43 -7.43
N LEU A 25 9.39 -7.19 -7.08
CA LEU A 25 8.37 -6.70 -8.02
C LEU A 25 8.69 -5.30 -8.59
N GLN A 26 9.55 -4.52 -7.95
CA GLN A 26 9.93 -3.17 -8.39
C GLN A 26 11.17 -3.16 -9.30
N VAL A 27 11.86 -4.29 -9.48
CA VAL A 27 13.12 -4.36 -10.22
C VAL A 27 12.91 -4.18 -11.73
N CYS A 28 12.03 -4.97 -12.34
CA CYS A 28 11.70 -4.84 -13.77
C CYS A 28 10.33 -5.44 -14.10
N ARG A 29 9.83 -5.21 -15.32
CA ARG A 29 8.51 -5.70 -15.76
C ARG A 29 8.39 -7.23 -15.69
N LYS A 30 9.43 -7.97 -16.10
CA LYS A 30 9.45 -9.45 -16.04
C LYS A 30 9.28 -9.93 -14.60
N TRP A 31 9.99 -9.33 -13.66
CA TRP A 31 9.90 -9.69 -12.24
C TRP A 31 8.56 -9.29 -11.64
N LYS A 32 8.00 -8.14 -12.06
CA LYS A 32 6.66 -7.73 -11.63
C LYS A 32 5.61 -8.78 -12.01
N VAL A 33 5.68 -9.33 -13.22
CA VAL A 33 4.76 -10.38 -13.68
C VAL A 33 4.98 -11.67 -12.89
N LEU A 34 6.20 -12.20 -12.86
CA LEU A 34 6.51 -13.47 -12.22
C LEU A 34 6.33 -13.42 -10.69
N GLY A 35 6.73 -12.33 -10.05
CA GLY A 35 6.56 -12.13 -8.61
C GLY A 35 5.11 -11.84 -8.20
N SER A 36 4.21 -11.55 -9.15
CA SER A 36 2.77 -11.43 -8.87
C SER A 36 2.01 -12.74 -9.11
N ASP A 37 2.72 -13.87 -9.28
CA ASP A 37 2.10 -15.17 -9.52
C ASP A 37 1.18 -15.60 -8.38
N ASN A 38 -0.01 -16.07 -8.73
CA ASN A 38 -1.07 -16.35 -7.77
C ASN A 38 -0.74 -17.52 -6.83
N THR A 39 -0.01 -18.53 -7.33
CA THR A 39 0.38 -19.70 -6.53
C THR A 39 1.41 -19.33 -5.49
N LEU A 40 2.30 -18.41 -5.84
CA LEU A 40 3.35 -17.92 -4.95
C LEU A 40 2.78 -17.18 -3.74
N TRP A 41 1.85 -16.25 -3.97
CA TRP A 41 1.18 -15.53 -2.87
C TRP A 41 0.25 -16.43 -2.05
N CYS A 42 -0.38 -17.45 -2.66
CA CYS A 42 -1.15 -18.46 -1.94
C CYS A 42 -0.29 -19.26 -0.97
N ASN A 43 0.89 -19.72 -1.43
CA ASN A 43 1.82 -20.47 -0.58
C ASN A 43 2.34 -19.61 0.56
N LEU A 44 2.73 -18.36 0.29
CA LEU A 44 3.13 -17.42 1.33
C LEU A 44 2.02 -17.16 2.36
N PHE A 45 0.76 -17.06 1.91
CA PHE A 45 -0.37 -16.91 2.80
C PHE A 45 -0.52 -18.13 3.72
N ARG A 46 -0.46 -19.33 3.15
CA ARG A 46 -0.57 -20.59 3.90
C ARG A 46 0.56 -20.78 4.90
N GLU A 47 1.79 -20.40 4.54
CA GLU A 47 2.94 -20.48 5.45
C GLU A 47 2.81 -19.52 6.63
N ARG A 48 2.19 -18.34 6.43
CA ARG A 48 2.07 -17.31 7.47
C ARG A 48 0.85 -17.47 8.36
N TRP A 49 -0.34 -17.72 7.80
CA TRP A 49 -1.61 -17.79 8.53
C TRP A 49 -2.18 -19.21 8.66
N GLY A 50 -1.63 -20.18 7.95
CA GLY A 50 -2.11 -21.56 7.96
C GLY A 50 -3.05 -21.90 6.81
N VAL A 51 -3.34 -23.20 6.70
CA VAL A 51 -4.13 -23.76 5.58
C VAL A 51 -5.63 -23.46 5.75
N ASP A 52 -6.14 -23.52 6.98
CA ASP A 52 -7.55 -23.25 7.27
C ASP A 52 -7.93 -21.81 6.90
N GLU A 53 -7.06 -20.87 7.26
CA GLU A 53 -7.27 -19.45 6.98
C GLU A 53 -7.15 -19.18 5.48
N ALA A 54 -6.24 -19.86 4.78
CA ALA A 54 -6.19 -19.80 3.33
C ALA A 54 -7.51 -20.32 2.72
N ALA A 55 -8.10 -21.41 3.23
CA ALA A 55 -9.37 -21.89 2.72
C ALA A 55 -10.51 -20.87 2.94
N PHE A 56 -10.52 -20.16 4.06
CA PHE A 56 -11.50 -19.12 4.36
C PHE A 56 -11.36 -17.89 3.45
N PHE A 57 -10.12 -17.43 3.23
CA PHE A 57 -9.82 -16.23 2.43
C PHE A 57 -9.62 -16.51 0.93
N ALA A 58 -9.86 -17.76 0.50
CA ALA A 58 -9.67 -18.15 -0.89
C ALA A 58 -10.49 -17.24 -1.82
N PRO A 59 -9.84 -16.54 -2.78
CA PRO A 59 -10.55 -15.67 -3.69
C PRO A 59 -11.55 -16.49 -4.51
N GLN A 60 -12.80 -16.03 -4.56
CA GLN A 60 -13.85 -16.71 -5.31
C GLN A 60 -13.54 -16.63 -6.82
N PRO A 61 -13.84 -17.67 -7.61
CA PRO A 61 -13.54 -17.67 -9.06
C PRO A 61 -14.19 -16.53 -9.84
N LEU A 62 -15.27 -15.95 -9.31
CA LEU A 62 -16.01 -14.85 -9.91
C LEU A 62 -15.39 -13.49 -9.60
N GLU A 63 -14.61 -13.38 -8.53
CA GLU A 63 -13.91 -12.16 -8.16
C GLU A 63 -12.51 -12.19 -8.75
N SER A 64 -12.15 -11.17 -9.52
CA SER A 64 -10.82 -10.99 -10.12
C SER A 64 -9.72 -10.66 -9.09
N THR A 65 -9.95 -11.01 -7.83
CA THR A 65 -9.02 -10.84 -6.71
C THR A 65 -7.92 -11.90 -6.77
N SER A 66 -6.66 -11.46 -6.81
CA SER A 66 -5.51 -12.35 -6.69
C SER A 66 -5.17 -12.61 -5.23
N TRP A 67 -4.51 -13.75 -4.96
CA TRP A 67 -3.91 -14.08 -3.66
C TRP A 67 -2.97 -13.00 -3.16
N LYS A 68 -2.30 -12.28 -4.06
CA LYS A 68 -1.51 -11.11 -3.71
C LYS A 68 -2.36 -10.03 -3.02
N HIS A 69 -3.52 -9.71 -3.58
CA HIS A 69 -4.42 -8.71 -3.01
C HIS A 69 -4.98 -9.16 -1.65
N VAL A 70 -5.33 -10.45 -1.53
CA VAL A 70 -5.77 -11.07 -0.28
C VAL A 70 -4.68 -10.97 0.79
N TYR A 71 -3.44 -11.34 0.44
CA TYR A 71 -2.29 -11.25 1.33
C TYR A 71 -2.04 -9.82 1.81
N GLU A 72 -1.99 -8.84 0.89
CA GLU A 72 -1.78 -7.43 1.23
C GLU A 72 -2.88 -6.88 2.14
N THR A 73 -4.13 -7.31 1.91
CA THR A 73 -5.28 -6.90 2.73
C THR A 73 -5.17 -7.48 4.14
N GLN A 74 -4.88 -8.77 4.27
CA GLN A 74 -4.73 -9.42 5.57
C GLN A 74 -3.51 -8.90 6.33
N ASP A 75 -2.37 -8.68 5.66
CA ASP A 75 -1.19 -8.07 6.28
C ASP A 75 -1.50 -6.67 6.85
N ARG A 76 -2.27 -5.87 6.12
CA ARG A 76 -2.75 -4.58 6.63
C ARG A 76 -3.72 -4.75 7.80
N CYS A 77 -4.63 -5.73 7.76
CA CYS A 77 -5.50 -6.04 8.90
C CYS A 77 -4.68 -6.36 10.16
N ASP A 78 -3.63 -7.16 10.04
CA ASP A 78 -2.80 -7.53 11.20
C ASP A 78 -2.01 -6.32 11.74
N ARG A 79 -1.49 -5.46 10.86
CA ARG A 79 -0.71 -4.26 11.25
C ARG A 79 -1.57 -3.13 11.81
N VAL A 80 -2.74 -2.92 11.22
CA VAL A 80 -3.55 -1.70 11.39
C VAL A 80 -4.86 -2.00 12.12
N GLY A 81 -5.34 -3.24 12.11
CA GLY A 81 -6.64 -3.66 12.65
C GLY A 81 -7.80 -3.48 11.66
N LEU A 82 -9.00 -3.89 12.08
CA LEU A 82 -10.19 -3.95 11.22
C LEU A 82 -10.95 -2.62 11.08
N GLY A 83 -10.72 -1.67 11.98
CA GLY A 83 -11.43 -0.38 11.99
C GLY A 83 -11.05 0.55 10.83
N LEU A 84 -11.84 1.62 10.65
CA LEU A 84 -11.51 2.70 9.71
C LEU A 84 -10.33 3.51 10.28
N LYS A 85 -9.20 3.54 9.56
CA LYS A 85 -7.98 4.23 10.00
C LYS A 85 -7.33 5.00 8.86
N ILE A 86 -6.70 6.11 9.21
CA ILE A 86 -5.76 6.81 8.33
C ILE A 86 -4.38 6.23 8.62
N ILE A 87 -3.73 5.69 7.60
CA ILE A 87 -2.36 5.18 7.71
C ILE A 87 -1.42 5.95 6.81
N LYS A 88 -0.15 5.95 7.20
CA LYS A 88 0.95 6.48 6.39
C LYS A 88 1.79 5.32 5.89
N GLU A 89 1.88 5.16 4.57
CA GLU A 89 2.78 4.21 3.94
C GLU A 89 3.74 4.98 3.03
N GLY A 90 5.05 4.93 3.34
CA GLY A 90 6.04 5.77 2.69
C GLY A 90 5.80 7.28 2.96
N GLY A 91 5.62 8.05 1.89
CA GLY A 91 5.33 9.50 1.94
C GLY A 91 3.84 9.84 1.94
N ASP A 92 2.99 8.83 1.77
CA ASP A 92 1.60 8.99 1.37
C ASP A 92 0.64 8.56 2.47
N TYR A 93 -0.54 9.18 2.46
CA TYR A 93 -1.62 8.90 3.40
C TYR A 93 -2.76 8.18 2.71
N PHE A 94 -3.31 7.18 3.39
CA PHE A 94 -4.40 6.35 2.89
C PHE A 94 -5.48 6.21 3.95
N LEU A 95 -6.74 6.22 3.51
CA LEU A 95 -7.86 5.77 4.33
C LEU A 95 -8.03 4.27 4.11
N VAL A 96 -7.94 3.49 5.18
CA VAL A 96 -8.03 2.03 5.17
C VAL A 96 -9.16 1.57 6.07
N HIS A 97 -9.94 0.61 5.58
CA HIS A 97 -10.99 -0.06 6.34
C HIS A 97 -10.90 -1.56 6.09
N GLN A 98 -10.84 -2.37 7.16
CA GLN A 98 -10.71 -3.83 7.06
C GLN A 98 -9.58 -4.24 6.10
N GLY A 99 -8.41 -3.61 6.24
CA GLY A 99 -7.23 -3.89 5.40
C GLY A 99 -7.31 -3.42 3.94
N LYS A 100 -8.48 -2.94 3.46
CA LYS A 100 -8.66 -2.42 2.11
C LYS A 100 -8.41 -0.92 2.06
N ILE A 101 -7.61 -0.47 1.08
CA ILE A 101 -7.46 0.96 0.80
C ILE A 101 -8.77 1.46 0.18
N GLN A 102 -9.43 2.35 0.90
CA GLN A 102 -10.66 3.02 0.44
C GLN A 102 -10.33 4.25 -0.38
N ARG A 103 -9.31 5.03 0.04
CA ARG A 103 -8.98 6.29 -0.60
C ARG A 103 -7.51 6.67 -0.43
N TYR A 104 -6.89 7.16 -1.50
CA TYR A 104 -5.63 7.90 -1.43
C TYR A 104 -5.91 9.32 -0.93
N LEU A 105 -5.26 9.71 0.16
CA LEU A 105 -5.47 11.01 0.79
C LEU A 105 -4.44 12.04 0.30
N GLY A 106 -3.30 11.62 -0.24
CA GLY A 106 -2.27 12.54 -0.71
C GLY A 106 -0.89 12.25 -0.12
N SER A 107 0.12 12.91 -0.67
CA SER A 107 1.49 12.88 -0.17
C SER A 107 1.74 14.06 0.76
N ARG A 108 2.63 13.91 1.75
CA ARG A 108 3.04 15.05 2.58
C ARG A 108 3.75 16.07 1.69
N ILE A 109 3.06 17.13 1.27
CA ILE A 109 3.69 18.28 0.62
C ILE A 109 4.67 18.87 1.63
N LYS A 110 5.97 18.61 1.44
CA LYS A 110 7.01 19.40 2.10
C LYS A 110 6.76 20.83 1.65
N ARG A 111 6.45 21.74 2.59
CA ARG A 111 6.30 23.18 2.33
C ARG A 111 7.59 23.70 1.67
N LYS A 112 7.72 23.56 0.35
CA LYS A 112 8.56 24.43 -0.44
C LYS A 112 7.72 25.67 -0.60
N ARG A 113 8.13 26.76 0.06
CA ARG A 113 7.54 28.09 -0.05
C ARG A 113 7.45 28.42 -1.55
N VAL A 114 6.29 28.21 -2.17
CA VAL A 114 6.07 28.60 -3.57
C VAL A 114 5.72 30.08 -3.52
N LYS A 115 6.66 30.92 -3.96
CA LYS A 115 6.33 32.24 -4.47
C LYS A 115 5.39 32.03 -5.66
N GLU A 116 4.28 32.75 -5.64
CA GLU A 116 3.34 32.86 -6.76
C GLU A 116 4.09 33.08 -8.07
N CYS A 117 3.74 32.27 -9.07
CA CYS A 117 3.72 32.73 -10.44
C CYS A 117 2.70 31.89 -11.20
N GLU A 118 1.71 32.60 -11.73
CA GLU A 118 0.72 32.10 -12.67
C GLU A 118 1.41 31.49 -13.89
N SER A 119 0.86 30.39 -14.40
CA SER A 119 0.64 30.20 -15.84
C SER A 119 -0.24 28.99 -16.08
N SER A 120 -1.34 29.26 -16.76
CA SER A 120 -2.28 28.35 -17.40
C SER A 120 -1.63 27.37 -18.36
N THR A 121 -2.07 26.12 -18.42
CA THR A 121 -2.38 25.40 -19.67
C THR A 121 -3.29 24.20 -19.36
N THR A 122 -4.33 24.07 -20.19
CA THR A 122 -5.39 23.06 -20.24
C THR A 122 -4.89 21.64 -20.56
N SER A 123 -5.40 20.61 -19.86
CA SER A 123 -5.83 19.36 -20.50
C SER A 123 -6.70 18.49 -19.59
N ASN A 124 -7.75 17.95 -20.21
CA ASN A 124 -8.81 17.05 -19.75
C ASN A 124 -8.41 16.06 -18.64
N HIS A 125 -9.14 16.04 -17.52
CA HIS A 125 -9.32 14.81 -16.73
C HIS A 125 -10.57 14.89 -15.85
N VAL A 126 -11.37 13.84 -15.93
CA VAL A 126 -12.51 13.41 -15.10
C VAL A 126 -12.61 14.15 -13.77
N GLU A 127 -13.78 14.77 -13.53
CA GLU A 127 -14.11 15.48 -12.29
C GLU A 127 -13.58 14.75 -11.07
N GLU A 128 -12.67 15.42 -10.36
CA GLU A 128 -11.93 14.90 -9.21
C GLU A 128 -12.64 15.36 -7.93
N PRO A 129 -13.58 14.58 -7.38
CA PRO A 129 -14.43 15.07 -6.32
C PRO A 129 -13.64 14.98 -5.01
N CYS A 130 -13.45 16.15 -4.41
CA CYS A 130 -12.98 16.35 -3.04
C CYS A 130 -11.46 16.51 -2.81
N ARG A 131 -10.65 17.07 -3.71
CA ARG A 131 -9.31 17.58 -3.31
C ARG A 131 -9.42 18.57 -2.14
N GLY A 132 -10.38 19.50 -2.18
CA GLY A 132 -10.48 20.57 -1.18
C GLY A 132 -10.80 20.14 0.27
N ILE A 133 -11.55 19.05 0.49
CA ILE A 133 -11.80 18.53 1.85
C ILE A 133 -10.65 17.65 2.32
N LEU A 134 -10.08 16.87 1.39
CA LEU A 134 -8.93 16.01 1.62
C LEU A 134 -7.69 16.81 2.06
N ASP A 135 -7.41 17.90 1.35
CA ASP A 135 -6.30 18.80 1.63
C ASP A 135 -6.44 19.45 3.01
N LYS A 136 -7.69 19.79 3.39
CA LYS A 136 -7.99 20.29 4.73
C LYS A 136 -7.75 19.22 5.80
N ILE A 137 -8.24 17.99 5.61
CA ILE A 137 -8.03 16.88 6.55
C ILE A 137 -6.53 16.60 6.71
N LEU A 138 -5.77 16.51 5.62
CA LEU A 138 -4.33 16.30 5.67
C LEU A 138 -3.57 17.46 6.31
N PHE A 139 -3.98 18.70 6.03
CA PHE A 139 -3.43 19.88 6.68
C PHE A 139 -3.64 19.82 8.19
N PHE A 140 -4.87 19.54 8.64
CA PHE A 140 -5.17 19.40 10.07
C PHE A 140 -4.39 18.25 10.70
N LEU A 141 -4.24 17.12 10.01
CA LEU A 141 -3.45 16.00 10.52
C LEU A 141 -1.97 16.37 10.67
N GLY A 142 -1.43 17.15 9.72
CA GLY A 142 -0.06 17.67 9.77
C GLY A 142 0.15 18.70 10.88
N ASP A 143 -0.77 19.65 11.04
CA ASP A 143 -0.70 20.67 12.10
C ASP A 143 -0.90 20.03 13.48
N LEU A 144 -1.80 19.05 13.62
CA LEU A 144 -1.99 18.27 14.86
C LEU A 144 -0.74 17.43 15.20
N GLU A 145 -0.08 16.83 14.21
CA GLU A 145 1.19 16.12 14.41
C GLU A 145 2.29 17.09 14.89
N ALA A 146 2.40 18.27 14.29
CA ALA A 146 3.37 19.29 14.69
C ALA A 146 3.09 19.80 16.12
N ALA A 147 1.83 20.11 16.45
CA ALA A 147 1.44 20.56 17.78
C ALA A 147 1.62 19.48 18.85
N SER A 148 1.44 18.19 18.50
CA SER A 148 1.61 17.07 19.44
C SER A 148 3.05 16.58 19.58
N ALA A 149 3.97 16.99 18.71
CA ALA A 149 5.39 16.62 18.79
C ALA A 149 6.03 17.11 20.10
N ASP A 150 5.70 18.32 20.53
CA ASP A 150 6.19 18.88 21.80
C ASP A 150 5.57 18.18 23.02
N ALA A 151 4.30 17.75 22.93
CA ALA A 151 3.62 17.01 24.00
C ALA A 151 4.16 15.59 24.21
N LYS A 152 4.69 14.93 23.17
CA LYS A 152 5.32 13.60 23.29
C LYS A 152 6.71 13.65 23.92
N ARG A 153 7.44 14.75 23.74
CA ARG A 153 8.79 14.93 24.27
C ARG A 153 8.82 15.12 25.79
N GLY A 154 7.72 15.58 26.38
CA GLY A 154 7.56 15.75 27.83
C GLY A 154 7.27 14.46 28.63
N ARG A 155 7.04 13.31 27.98
CA ARG A 155 6.77 12.02 28.67
C ARG A 155 8.00 11.11 28.80
N LEU A 156 9.19 11.58 28.41
CA LEU A 156 10.46 10.86 28.54
C LEU A 156 11.32 11.38 29.71
N LEU A 157 10.69 11.97 30.74
CA LEU A 157 11.30 12.30 32.03
C LEU A 157 10.64 11.49 33.14
#